data_AF-K1TRE8-F1
#
_entry.id   AF-K1TRE8-F1
#
_cell.length_a   1.000
_cell.length_b   1.000
_cell.length_c   1.000
_cell.angle_alpha   90.00
_cell.angle_beta   90.00
_cell.angle_gamma   90.00
#
_symmetry.space_group_name_H-M   'P 1'
#
loop_
_entity.id
_entity.type
_entity.pdbx_description
1 polymer ?
#
loop_
_entity_poly.entity_id
_entity_poly.type
_entity_poly.pdbx_seq_one_letter_code
_entity_poly.pdbx_strand_id
1 'polypeptide(L)'
;VNTYKESGFFPEWASPGHRGCMVGNNSASILVDAYLKGVRVEDVETLYKGLIHGTEAVHPEVSSTGRLGYEYYNKLGYVPCDVKIHENAARTLEYAYDDWCIYQLAKELKRPKKEIALFAKRAMNYKNLFDSESKLMRGKQKDGKFAPEFSPLKWGGDFTEGNSWHYSWSVFHDPQGLIDLMGVGNVRYHA
;
A
#
# COMPACT_ATOMS: atom_id res chain seq x y z
N VAL A 1 18.82 7.90 2.42
CA VAL A 1 18.90 8.46 3.80
C VAL A 1 19.05 9.98 3.78
N ASN A 2 20.03 10.56 3.08
CA ASN A 2 20.22 12.01 3.03
C ASN A 2 18.96 12.80 2.62
N THR A 3 18.24 12.37 1.58
CA THR A 3 16.97 13.01 1.18
C THR A 3 15.98 13.14 2.34
N TYR A 4 15.82 12.09 3.17
CA TYR A 4 14.97 12.16 4.35
C TYR A 4 15.48 13.16 5.40
N LYS A 5 16.80 13.23 5.61
CA LYS A 5 17.41 14.19 6.55
C LYS A 5 17.24 15.64 6.06
N GLU A 6 17.32 15.86 4.76
CA GLU A 6 17.27 17.19 4.14
C GLU A 6 15.85 17.70 3.91
N SER A 7 14.88 16.79 3.70
CA SER A 7 13.51 17.16 3.33
C SER A 7 12.42 16.65 4.27
N GLY A 8 12.76 15.83 5.26
CA GLY A 8 11.81 15.16 6.15
C GLY A 8 11.04 13.97 5.55
N PHE A 9 11.28 13.59 4.29
CA PHE A 9 10.58 12.48 3.63
C PHE A 9 11.52 11.68 2.73
N PHE A 10 11.28 10.36 2.64
CA PHE A 10 11.85 9.60 1.52
C PHE A 10 11.14 9.99 0.22
N PRO A 11 11.87 10.05 -0.91
CA PRO A 11 11.27 10.42 -2.18
C PRO A 11 10.47 9.27 -2.77
N GLU A 12 9.35 9.60 -3.42
CA GLU A 12 8.61 8.66 -4.28
C GLU A 12 8.85 9.01 -5.76
N TRP A 13 8.66 10.28 -6.12
CA TRP A 13 9.09 10.85 -7.41
C TRP A 13 9.99 12.06 -7.17
N ALA A 14 11.19 12.07 -7.77
CA ALA A 14 12.17 13.14 -7.58
C ALA A 14 12.78 13.61 -8.92
N SER A 15 12.70 14.91 -9.20
CA SER A 15 13.33 15.56 -10.37
C SER A 15 13.36 17.10 -10.25
N PRO A 16 14.43 17.71 -9.68
CA PRO A 16 15.46 17.04 -8.87
C PRO A 16 14.99 16.76 -7.44
N GLY A 17 14.17 17.65 -6.86
CA GLY A 17 13.49 17.45 -5.56
C GLY A 17 12.16 16.73 -5.71
N HIS A 18 11.36 16.68 -4.64
CA HIS A 18 10.04 16.04 -4.65
C HIS A 18 9.12 16.58 -5.74
N ARG A 19 8.46 15.68 -6.47
CA ARG A 19 7.51 16.01 -7.55
C ARG A 19 6.19 15.27 -7.35
N GLY A 20 5.09 16.00 -7.53
CA GLY A 20 3.73 15.46 -7.48
C GLY A 20 3.46 14.59 -8.70
N CYS A 21 3.71 13.29 -8.60
CA CYS A 21 3.53 12.33 -9.68
C CYS A 21 3.32 10.93 -9.10
N MET A 22 2.37 10.18 -9.67
CA MET A 22 2.01 8.81 -9.29
C MET A 22 1.55 8.66 -7.83
N VAL A 23 1.49 7.42 -7.36
CA VAL A 23 0.93 7.01 -6.07
C VAL A 23 1.88 6.03 -5.34
N GLY A 24 1.46 5.60 -4.14
CA GLY A 24 2.16 4.60 -3.34
C GLY A 24 3.09 5.20 -2.30
N ASN A 25 3.73 4.32 -1.54
CA ASN A 25 4.83 4.65 -0.62
C ASN A 25 5.96 3.64 -0.86
N ASN A 26 6.21 3.39 -2.15
CA ASN A 26 7.04 2.32 -2.68
C ASN A 26 8.54 2.53 -2.37
N SER A 27 8.94 3.71 -1.89
CA SER A 27 10.24 3.89 -1.22
C SER A 27 10.49 2.85 -0.12
N ALA A 28 9.43 2.36 0.54
CA ALA A 28 9.51 1.26 1.49
C ALA A 28 10.05 -0.03 0.85
N SER A 29 9.54 -0.40 -0.33
CA SER A 29 10.02 -1.57 -1.07
C SER A 29 11.51 -1.44 -1.41
N ILE A 30 11.91 -0.31 -2.01
CA ILE A 30 13.30 -0.07 -2.42
C ILE A 30 14.28 -0.21 -1.25
N LEU A 31 13.97 0.45 -0.14
CA LEU A 31 14.86 0.50 1.02
C LEU A 31 14.93 -0.85 1.75
N VAL A 32 13.80 -1.55 1.88
CA VAL A 32 13.74 -2.84 2.56
C VAL A 32 14.38 -3.94 1.73
N ASP A 33 14.11 -3.98 0.43
CA ASP A 33 14.68 -4.99 -0.47
C ASP A 33 16.22 -4.92 -0.48
N ALA A 34 16.77 -3.72 -0.60
CA ALA A 34 18.20 -3.48 -0.50
C ALA A 34 18.77 -4.00 0.84
N TYR A 35 18.14 -3.64 1.96
CA TYR A 35 18.60 -4.02 3.29
C TYR A 35 18.61 -5.54 3.51
N LEU A 36 17.52 -6.22 3.13
CA LEU A 36 17.37 -7.67 3.31
C LEU A 36 18.29 -8.49 2.39
N LYS A 37 18.66 -7.94 1.23
CA LYS A 37 19.65 -8.54 0.32
C LYS A 37 21.10 -8.20 0.68
N GLY A 38 21.34 -7.49 1.79
CA GLY A 38 22.67 -7.19 2.30
C GLY A 38 23.27 -5.86 1.86
N VAL A 39 22.57 -5.07 1.04
CA VAL A 39 22.94 -3.68 0.73
C VAL A 39 22.41 -2.79 1.85
N ARG A 40 23.15 -2.74 2.95
CA ARG A 40 22.75 -2.08 4.18
C ARG A 40 23.31 -0.67 4.27
N VAL A 41 22.46 0.28 4.63
CA VAL A 41 22.89 1.62 5.04
C VAL A 41 23.49 1.56 6.44
N GLU A 42 24.44 2.43 6.74
CA GLU A 42 25.05 2.53 8.07
C GLU A 42 24.03 3.04 9.11
N ASP A 43 23.24 4.06 8.74
CA ASP A 43 22.27 4.72 9.61
C ASP A 43 20.88 4.02 9.55
N VAL A 44 20.83 2.83 10.15
CA VAL A 44 19.62 1.99 10.20
C VAL A 44 18.52 2.63 11.03
N GLU A 45 18.88 3.41 12.05
CA GLU A 45 17.91 4.12 12.90
C GLU A 45 17.15 5.17 12.08
N THR A 46 17.85 6.00 11.31
CA THR A 46 17.20 6.99 10.43
C THR A 46 16.40 6.30 9.33
N LEU A 47 16.91 5.20 8.77
CA LEU A 47 16.16 4.38 7.81
C LEU A 47 14.79 3.97 8.39
N TYR A 48 14.80 3.32 9.57
CA TYR A 48 13.57 2.82 10.16
C TYR A 48 12.63 3.96 10.56
N LYS A 49 13.15 5.03 11.18
CA LYS A 49 12.34 6.22 11.53
C LYS A 49 11.69 6.84 10.29
N GLY A 50 12.41 7.00 9.19
CA GLY A 50 11.87 7.57 7.97
C GLY A 50 10.79 6.72 7.31
N LEU A 51 10.94 5.38 7.38
CA LEU A 51 9.89 4.46 6.92
C LEU A 51 8.61 4.62 7.75
N ILE A 52 8.73 4.66 9.08
CA ILE A 52 7.56 4.85 9.96
C ILE A 52 6.89 6.21 9.70
N HIS A 53 7.67 7.28 9.61
CA HIS A 53 7.17 8.63 9.32
C HIS A 53 6.36 8.67 8.02
N GLY A 54 6.83 8.03 6.95
CA GLY A 54 6.10 7.95 5.69
C GLY A 54 4.70 7.31 5.82
N THR A 55 4.49 6.43 6.81
CA THR A 55 3.20 5.75 7.03
C THR A 55 2.16 6.60 7.76
N GLU A 56 2.58 7.73 8.33
CA GLU A 56 1.75 8.59 9.19
C GLU A 56 1.86 10.08 8.83
N ALA A 57 2.42 10.38 7.66
CA ALA A 57 2.56 11.74 7.16
C ALA A 57 2.46 11.79 5.63
N VAL A 58 2.06 12.95 5.12
CA VAL A 58 2.10 13.31 3.72
C VAL A 58 2.77 14.68 3.59
N HIS A 59 3.59 14.87 2.56
CA HIS A 59 4.25 16.14 2.33
C HIS A 59 3.22 17.25 2.06
N PRO A 60 3.33 18.44 2.69
CA PRO A 60 2.29 19.47 2.65
C PRO A 60 2.02 20.03 1.24
N GLU A 61 3.03 20.00 0.37
CA GLU A 61 2.95 20.55 -1.00
C GLU A 61 3.03 19.47 -2.09
N VAL A 62 3.31 18.21 -1.74
CA VAL A 62 3.58 17.14 -2.71
C VAL A 62 2.85 15.88 -2.29
N SER A 63 1.59 15.76 -2.69
CA SER A 63 0.69 14.69 -2.21
C SER A 63 1.12 13.26 -2.55
N SER A 64 2.05 13.07 -3.49
CA SER A 64 2.63 11.76 -3.81
C SER A 64 3.82 11.38 -2.91
N THR A 65 4.29 12.27 -2.02
CA THR A 65 5.41 12.01 -1.11
C THR A 65 4.88 11.78 0.31
N GLY A 66 5.21 10.63 0.90
CA GLY A 66 4.49 10.11 2.08
C GLY A 66 3.17 9.44 1.66
N ARG A 67 2.22 9.28 2.58
CA ARG A 67 0.95 8.60 2.32
C ARG A 67 -0.25 9.55 2.33
N LEU A 68 -0.68 10.01 1.16
CA LEU A 68 -1.98 10.66 1.04
C LEU A 68 -3.09 9.71 1.48
N GLY A 69 -3.94 10.16 2.43
CA GLY A 69 -5.04 9.38 2.98
C GLY A 69 -4.65 8.41 4.10
N TYR A 70 -3.45 8.56 4.70
CA TYR A 70 -2.98 7.67 5.76
C TYR A 70 -3.93 7.60 6.96
N GLU A 71 -4.65 8.65 7.31
CA GLU A 71 -5.59 8.66 8.44
C GLU A 71 -6.74 7.70 8.20
N TYR A 72 -7.26 7.70 6.97
CA TYR A 72 -8.30 6.76 6.55
C TYR A 72 -7.75 5.34 6.49
N TYR A 73 -6.61 5.15 5.83
CA TYR A 73 -5.99 3.84 5.71
C TYR A 73 -5.66 3.22 7.07
N ASN A 74 -5.10 4.00 7.99
CA ASN A 74 -4.70 3.55 9.32
C ASN A 74 -5.91 3.21 10.21
N LYS A 75 -7.06 3.88 9.99
CA LYS A 75 -8.29 3.69 10.76
C LYS A 75 -9.21 2.60 10.18
N LEU A 76 -9.39 2.61 8.86
CA LEU A 76 -10.37 1.79 8.13
C LEU A 76 -9.75 0.57 7.45
N GLY A 77 -8.43 0.56 7.26
CA GLY A 77 -7.73 -0.46 6.48
C GLY A 77 -7.80 -0.25 4.97
N TYR A 78 -8.32 0.89 4.50
CA TYR A 78 -8.34 1.30 3.10
C TYR A 78 -8.54 2.81 2.99
N VAL A 79 -8.20 3.38 1.84
CA VAL A 79 -8.54 4.77 1.47
C VAL A 79 -9.91 4.74 0.78
N PRO A 80 -10.92 5.46 1.28
CA PRO A 80 -12.25 5.48 0.66
C PRO A 80 -12.29 6.22 -0.68
N CYS A 81 -13.24 5.87 -1.55
CA CYS A 81 -13.43 6.52 -2.86
C CYS A 81 -14.25 7.82 -2.80
N ASP A 82 -15.00 8.05 -1.71
CA ASP A 82 -15.93 9.16 -1.54
C ASP A 82 -15.39 10.30 -0.66
N VAL A 83 -14.08 10.31 -0.39
CA VAL A 83 -13.41 11.29 0.49
C VAL A 83 -12.50 12.28 -0.25
N LYS A 84 -12.73 12.46 -1.57
CA LYS A 84 -11.95 13.36 -2.44
C LYS A 84 -10.46 13.02 -2.53
N ILE A 85 -10.12 11.73 -2.39
CA ILE A 85 -8.78 11.21 -2.64
C ILE A 85 -8.89 10.28 -3.85
N HIS A 86 -8.32 10.69 -4.98
CA HIS A 86 -8.29 9.88 -6.19
C HIS A 86 -7.29 8.73 -6.09
N GLU A 87 -7.46 7.72 -6.94
CA GLU A 87 -6.62 6.53 -7.03
C GLU A 87 -6.56 5.75 -5.70
N ASN A 88 -7.62 5.87 -4.91
CA ASN A 88 -7.76 5.35 -3.55
C ASN A 88 -7.59 3.82 -3.47
N ALA A 89 -8.06 3.07 -4.46
CA ALA A 89 -7.89 1.62 -4.48
C ALA A 89 -6.44 1.23 -4.83
N ALA A 90 -5.84 1.89 -5.84
CA ALA A 90 -4.42 1.71 -6.16
C ALA A 90 -3.52 2.01 -4.94
N ARG A 91 -3.73 3.16 -4.30
CA ARG A 91 -3.03 3.56 -3.06
C ARG A 91 -3.17 2.50 -1.96
N THR A 92 -4.38 1.99 -1.74
CA THR A 92 -4.62 0.98 -0.69
C THR A 92 -3.84 -0.31 -0.95
N LEU A 93 -3.81 -0.78 -2.21
CA LEU A 93 -3.12 -2.01 -2.59
C LEU A 93 -1.60 -1.86 -2.45
N GLU A 94 -1.04 -0.78 -2.96
CA GLU A 94 0.38 -0.48 -2.84
C GLU A 94 0.80 -0.28 -1.38
N TYR A 95 0.03 0.49 -0.58
CA TYR A 95 0.31 0.66 0.85
C TYR A 95 0.28 -0.66 1.63
N ALA A 96 -0.58 -1.62 1.25
CA ALA A 96 -0.58 -2.94 1.90
C ALA A 96 0.72 -3.71 1.61
N TYR A 97 1.24 -3.63 0.38
CA TYR A 97 2.54 -4.18 0.06
C TYR A 97 3.68 -3.44 0.76
N ASP A 98 3.63 -2.11 0.82
CA ASP A 98 4.63 -1.29 1.53
C ASP A 98 4.67 -1.62 3.03
N ASP A 99 3.51 -1.84 3.64
CA ASP A 99 3.41 -2.29 5.03
C ASP A 99 3.95 -3.72 5.23
N TRP A 100 3.84 -4.59 4.23
CA TRP A 100 4.53 -5.88 4.25
C TRP A 100 6.05 -5.71 4.22
N CYS A 101 6.59 -4.81 3.40
CA CYS A 101 8.02 -4.49 3.39
C CYS A 101 8.47 -4.02 4.78
N ILE A 102 7.76 -3.07 5.37
CA ILE A 102 8.08 -2.56 6.71
C ILE A 102 7.97 -3.67 7.77
N TYR A 103 6.99 -4.56 7.66
CA TYR A 103 6.86 -5.74 8.51
C TYR A 103 8.10 -6.65 8.45
N GLN A 104 8.62 -6.93 7.25
CA GLN A 104 9.82 -7.76 7.10
C GLN A 104 11.04 -7.12 7.76
N LEU A 105 11.25 -5.82 7.52
CA LEU A 105 12.35 -5.10 8.16
C LEU A 105 12.17 -5.03 9.69
N ALA A 106 10.96 -4.78 10.18
CA ALA A 106 10.67 -4.74 11.61
C ALA A 106 11.00 -6.08 12.30
N LYS A 107 10.75 -7.22 11.63
CA LYS A 107 11.14 -8.54 12.11
C LYS A 107 12.66 -8.72 12.14
N GLU A 108 13.34 -8.38 11.04
CA GLU A 108 14.79 -8.49 10.95
C GLU A 108 15.49 -7.65 12.04
N LEU A 109 14.99 -6.44 12.27
CA LEU A 109 15.49 -5.53 13.31
C LEU A 109 15.01 -5.88 14.73
N LYS A 110 14.25 -6.98 14.90
CA LYS A 110 13.70 -7.44 16.19
C LYS A 110 12.96 -6.31 16.95
N ARG A 111 12.17 -5.52 16.21
CA ARG A 111 11.37 -4.42 16.76
C ARG A 111 10.35 -4.93 17.78
N PRO A 112 9.80 -4.06 18.64
CA PRO A 112 8.76 -4.45 19.60
C PRO A 112 7.63 -5.23 18.92
N LYS A 113 7.15 -6.30 19.58
CA LYS A 113 6.10 -7.19 19.02
C LYS A 113 4.85 -6.43 18.55
N LYS A 114 4.50 -5.32 19.21
CA LYS A 114 3.38 -4.45 18.83
C LYS A 114 3.58 -3.80 17.45
N GLU A 115 4.79 -3.32 17.14
CA GLU A 115 5.12 -2.74 15.83
C GLU A 115 5.06 -3.82 14.75
N ILE A 116 5.67 -4.98 14.99
CA ILE A 116 5.65 -6.12 14.05
C ILE A 116 4.21 -6.56 13.76
N ALA A 117 3.37 -6.71 14.79
CA ALA A 117 1.98 -7.12 14.65
C ALA A 117 1.13 -6.07 13.91
N LEU A 118 1.42 -4.77 14.11
CA LEU A 118 0.72 -3.69 13.40
C LEU A 118 0.92 -3.80 11.89
N PHE A 119 2.17 -3.88 11.43
CA PHE A 119 2.48 -3.96 10.00
C PHE A 119 2.08 -5.31 9.40
N ALA A 120 2.15 -6.41 10.15
CA ALA A 120 1.60 -7.69 9.73
C ALA A 120 0.08 -7.62 9.46
N LYS A 121 -0.67 -6.90 10.31
CA LYS A 121 -2.10 -6.67 10.12
C LYS A 121 -2.36 -5.80 8.89
N ARG A 122 -1.63 -4.69 8.75
CA ARG A 122 -1.83 -3.75 7.63
C ARG A 122 -1.42 -4.35 6.28
N ALA A 123 -0.46 -5.27 6.26
CA ALA A 123 -0.14 -6.04 5.05
C ALA A 123 -1.34 -6.80 4.47
N MET A 124 -2.36 -7.09 5.28
CA MET A 124 -3.59 -7.77 4.84
C MET A 124 -4.69 -6.80 4.38
N ASN A 125 -4.43 -5.49 4.33
CA ASN A 125 -5.44 -4.49 4.00
C ASN A 125 -5.96 -4.59 2.55
N TYR A 126 -5.23 -5.24 1.64
CA TYR A 126 -5.72 -5.53 0.28
C TYR A 126 -7.06 -6.28 0.30
N LYS A 127 -7.30 -7.11 1.33
CA LYS A 127 -8.55 -7.88 1.50
C LYS A 127 -9.77 -6.97 1.67
N ASN A 128 -9.60 -5.73 2.13
CA ASN A 128 -10.71 -4.81 2.40
C ASN A 128 -11.40 -4.31 1.14
N LEU A 129 -10.70 -4.34 -0.01
CA LEU A 129 -11.19 -3.85 -1.30
C LEU A 129 -11.58 -4.97 -2.28
N PHE A 130 -11.44 -6.23 -1.88
CA PHE A 130 -11.84 -7.35 -2.72
C PHE A 130 -13.36 -7.51 -2.71
N ASP A 131 -13.99 -7.30 -3.86
CA ASP A 131 -15.42 -7.53 -4.06
C ASP A 131 -15.65 -8.98 -4.49
N SER A 132 -16.28 -9.77 -3.61
CA SER A 132 -16.51 -11.20 -3.83
C SER A 132 -17.44 -11.52 -5.00
N GLU A 133 -18.33 -10.59 -5.38
CA GLU A 133 -19.26 -10.79 -6.49
C GLU A 133 -18.54 -10.70 -7.84
N SER A 134 -17.73 -9.66 -8.01
CA SER A 134 -16.94 -9.45 -9.23
C SER A 134 -15.61 -10.20 -9.24
N LYS A 135 -15.14 -10.67 -8.08
CA LYS A 135 -13.81 -11.25 -7.84
C LYS A 135 -12.65 -10.32 -8.20
N LEU A 136 -12.89 -9.01 -8.10
CA LEU A 136 -11.95 -7.97 -8.47
C LEU A 136 -11.84 -6.94 -7.33
N MET A 137 -10.79 -6.13 -7.39
CA MET A 137 -10.66 -4.99 -6.47
C MET A 137 -11.60 -3.87 -6.87
N ARG A 138 -12.29 -3.27 -5.90
CA ARG A 138 -13.31 -2.24 -6.12
C ARG A 138 -13.18 -1.13 -5.09
N GLY A 139 -13.37 0.12 -5.54
CA GLY A 139 -13.44 1.26 -4.64
C GLY A 139 -14.52 1.06 -3.57
N LYS A 140 -14.21 1.47 -2.34
CA LYS A 140 -15.08 1.31 -1.19
C LYS A 140 -15.32 2.66 -0.54
N GLN A 141 -16.56 2.96 -0.23
CA GLN A 141 -16.98 4.20 0.42
C GLN A 141 -16.61 4.19 1.90
N LYS A 142 -16.57 5.36 2.52
CA LYS A 142 -16.18 5.54 3.92
C LYS A 142 -17.13 4.81 4.89
N ASP A 143 -18.38 4.59 4.49
CA ASP A 143 -19.37 3.83 5.26
C ASP A 143 -19.18 2.31 5.18
N GLY A 144 -18.20 1.83 4.39
CA GLY A 144 -17.87 0.42 4.23
C GLY A 144 -18.58 -0.27 3.08
N LYS A 145 -19.42 0.41 2.30
CA LYS A 145 -20.04 -0.18 1.10
C LYS A 145 -19.14 -0.05 -0.11
N PHE A 146 -19.18 -1.01 -1.02
CA PHE A 146 -18.51 -0.83 -2.31
C PHE A 146 -19.19 0.27 -3.14
N ALA A 147 -18.42 0.96 -3.98
CA ALA A 147 -18.93 2.02 -4.85
C ALA A 147 -20.07 1.47 -5.72
N PRO A 148 -21.28 2.07 -5.71
CA PRO A 148 -22.49 1.45 -6.27
C PRO A 148 -22.39 1.23 -7.78
N GLU A 149 -21.77 2.17 -8.50
CA GLU A 149 -21.45 2.04 -9.91
C GLU A 149 -20.07 1.41 -10.07
N PHE A 150 -20.01 0.22 -10.67
CA PHE A 150 -18.75 -0.46 -10.93
C PHE A 150 -18.66 -0.90 -12.39
N SER A 151 -17.63 -0.40 -13.07
CA SER A 151 -17.18 -0.93 -14.35
C SER A 151 -15.73 -1.37 -14.19
N PRO A 152 -15.43 -2.68 -14.28
CA PRO A 152 -14.08 -3.18 -14.08
C PRO A 152 -13.11 -2.72 -15.19
N LEU A 153 -13.65 -2.20 -16.30
CA LEU A 153 -12.90 -1.67 -17.43
C LEU A 153 -12.64 -0.16 -17.33
N LYS A 154 -13.27 0.56 -16.40
CA LYS A 154 -13.05 2.01 -16.23
C LYS A 154 -11.61 2.26 -15.79
N TRP A 155 -10.87 3.00 -16.61
CA TRP A 155 -9.55 3.49 -16.26
C TRP A 155 -9.64 4.72 -15.37
N GLY A 156 -8.69 4.87 -14.45
CA GLY A 156 -8.65 6.02 -13.54
C GLY A 156 -9.72 5.95 -12.44
N GLY A 157 -9.98 7.08 -11.78
CA GLY A 157 -10.93 7.16 -10.68
C GLY A 157 -10.39 6.49 -9.42
N ASP A 158 -10.76 5.23 -9.20
CA ASP A 158 -10.27 4.42 -8.07
C ASP A 158 -8.83 3.92 -8.27
N PHE A 159 -8.39 3.83 -9.53
CA PHE A 159 -7.08 3.33 -9.92
C PHE A 159 -6.27 4.42 -10.63
N THR A 160 -4.95 4.23 -10.77
CA THR A 160 -4.06 5.07 -11.58
C THR A 160 -3.64 4.31 -12.83
N GLU A 161 -3.54 4.95 -14.00
CA GLU A 161 -2.99 4.37 -15.24
C GLU A 161 -3.47 2.94 -15.59
N GLY A 162 -4.72 2.64 -15.25
CA GLY A 162 -5.27 1.30 -15.37
C GLY A 162 -6.67 1.21 -14.79
N ASN A 163 -7.20 -0.01 -14.79
CA ASN A 163 -8.52 -0.35 -14.27
C ASN A 163 -8.42 -1.52 -13.29
N SER A 164 -9.57 -2.01 -12.83
CA SER A 164 -9.64 -3.09 -11.86
C SER A 164 -9.00 -4.40 -12.35
N TRP A 165 -9.08 -4.70 -13.66
CA TRP A 165 -8.44 -5.89 -14.24
C TRP A 165 -6.92 -5.84 -14.16
N HIS A 166 -6.30 -4.66 -14.15
CA HIS A 166 -4.85 -4.53 -14.00
C HIS A 166 -4.45 -4.55 -12.51
N TYR A 167 -5.16 -3.79 -11.67
CA TYR A 167 -4.77 -3.60 -10.27
C TYR A 167 -5.16 -4.75 -9.35
N SER A 168 -6.09 -5.62 -9.74
CA SER A 168 -6.49 -6.75 -8.88
C SER A 168 -5.36 -7.73 -8.58
N TRP A 169 -4.28 -7.70 -9.36
CA TRP A 169 -3.09 -8.53 -9.19
C TRP A 169 -2.02 -7.91 -8.28
N SER A 170 -2.20 -6.66 -7.81
CA SER A 170 -1.24 -5.93 -6.99
C SER A 170 -1.24 -6.40 -5.53
N VAL A 171 -0.96 -7.69 -5.33
CA VAL A 171 -0.83 -8.38 -4.03
C VAL A 171 0.48 -9.19 -4.05
N PHE A 172 1.59 -8.51 -4.34
CA PHE A 172 2.89 -9.15 -4.60
C PHE A 172 3.38 -10.04 -3.45
N HIS A 173 3.06 -9.65 -2.22
CA HIS A 173 3.50 -10.32 -1.00
C HIS A 173 2.62 -11.50 -0.58
N ASP A 174 1.40 -11.63 -1.13
CA ASP A 174 0.46 -12.68 -0.76
C ASP A 174 -0.41 -13.17 -1.94
N PRO A 175 0.19 -13.71 -3.03
CA PRO A 175 -0.59 -14.29 -4.13
C PRO A 175 -1.53 -15.42 -3.68
N GLN A 176 -1.13 -16.20 -2.66
CA GLN A 176 -1.97 -17.27 -2.12
C GLN A 176 -3.23 -16.70 -1.45
N GLY A 177 -3.10 -15.65 -0.64
CA GLY A 177 -4.25 -14.99 -0.04
C GLY A 177 -5.21 -14.40 -1.07
N LEU A 178 -4.70 -13.92 -2.22
CA LEU A 178 -5.55 -13.50 -3.35
C LEU A 178 -6.26 -14.69 -4.01
N ILE A 179 -5.58 -15.83 -4.21
CA ILE A 179 -6.20 -17.07 -4.71
C ILE A 179 -7.35 -17.52 -3.79
N ASP A 180 -7.12 -17.47 -2.48
CA ASP A 180 -8.11 -17.85 -1.47
C ASP A 180 -9.35 -16.94 -1.53
N LEU A 181 -9.16 -15.63 -1.70
CA LEU A 181 -10.26 -14.67 -1.91
C LEU A 181 -11.05 -14.96 -3.19
N MET A 182 -10.37 -15.29 -4.29
CA MET A 182 -11.01 -15.62 -5.57
C MET A 182 -11.80 -16.94 -5.50
N GLY A 183 -11.51 -17.82 -4.53
CA GLY A 183 -12.25 -19.06 -4.30
C GLY A 183 -11.96 -20.16 -5.33
N VAL A 184 -10.84 -20.08 -6.03
CA VAL A 184 -10.48 -21.00 -7.13
C VAL A 184 -10.11 -22.42 -6.64
N GLY A 185 -9.91 -22.60 -5.34
CA GLY A 185 -9.58 -23.90 -4.72
C GLY A 185 -10.78 -24.84 -4.48
N ASN A 186 -12.01 -24.42 -4.74
CA ASN A 186 -13.23 -25.21 -4.52
C ASN A 186 -13.84 -25.76 -5.82
N VAL A 187 -13.01 -26.20 -6.77
CA VAL A 187 -13.49 -27.12 -7.82
C VAL A 187 -13.71 -28.48 -7.16
N ARG A 188 -14.89 -28.67 -6.56
CA ARG A 188 -15.36 -30.01 -6.20
C ARG A 188 -15.56 -30.78 -7.50
N TYR A 189 -14.63 -31.66 -7.82
CA TYR A 189 -14.91 -32.73 -8.77
C TYR A 189 -16.01 -33.60 -8.15
N HIS A 190 -17.22 -33.46 -8.67
CA HIS A 190 -18.23 -34.49 -8.51
C HIS A 190 -17.76 -35.68 -9.35
N ALA A 191 -17.19 -36.68 -8.68
CA ALA A 191 -17.07 -38.04 -9.19
C ALA A 191 -18.43 -38.74 -9.08
#